data_AF-A0A7I4DLH8-F1
#
_entry.id   AF-A0A7I4DLH8-F1
#
_cell.length_a   1.000
_cell.length_b   1.000
_cell.length_c   1.000
_cell.angle_alpha   90.00
_cell.angle_beta   90.00
_cell.angle_gamma   90.00
#
_symmetry.space_group_name_H-M   'P 1'
#
loop_
_entity.id
_entity.type
_entity.pdbx_description
1 polymer ?
#
loop_
_entity_poly.entity_id
_entity_poly.type
_entity_poly.pdbx_seq_one_letter_code
_entity_poly.pdbx_strand_id
1 'polypeptide(L)'
;MICRDFGFDPLGLGEVPENLERFKESELIHARWAMLAVPGVLIPEALGYGNWVSAQKWAATPGGQATYLGNPVPWGTLPVILAVEFIAIAFAESQRNGESDPEKRKYPGGAFDPMGFSKGANLEELKLKEIKNGRLALVAFLGFAIQAIAYPGTGPLENLKTHLADPWHNTIANILIPRSVL
;
A
#
# COMPACT_ATOMS: atom_id res chain seq x y z
N MET A 1 -0.37 7.15 23.15
CA MET A 1 0.71 6.15 22.98
C MET A 1 0.36 5.26 21.78
N ILE A 2 1.23 5.02 20.79
CA ILE A 2 0.96 3.90 19.85
C ILE A 2 1.07 2.64 20.70
N CYS A 3 0.13 1.72 20.51
CA CYS A 3 0.07 0.51 21.29
C CYS A 3 1.33 -0.33 21.01
N ARG A 4 2.30 -0.24 21.93
CA ARG A 4 3.57 -0.99 22.00
C ARG A 4 4.66 -0.56 21.00
N ASP A 5 5.47 0.40 21.43
CA ASP A 5 6.73 0.79 20.79
C ASP A 5 7.81 -0.28 21.09
N PHE A 6 8.46 -0.85 20.07
CA PHE A 6 9.52 -1.87 20.23
C PHE A 6 10.92 -1.27 20.49
N GLY A 7 11.01 0.05 20.71
CA GLY A 7 12.28 0.74 20.93
C GLY A 7 13.19 0.82 19.71
N PHE A 8 12.67 0.56 18.50
CA PHE A 8 13.43 0.66 17.26
C PHE A 8 13.44 2.11 16.76
N ASP A 9 14.40 2.90 17.26
CA ASP A 9 14.76 4.23 16.72
C ASP A 9 16.28 4.42 16.80
N PRO A 10 17.07 3.77 15.91
CA PRO A 10 18.53 3.88 15.94
C PRO A 10 19.04 5.26 15.51
N LEU A 11 18.19 6.09 14.89
CA LEU A 11 18.54 7.42 14.38
C LEU A 11 18.05 8.57 15.28
N GLY A 12 17.31 8.27 16.35
CA GLY A 12 16.82 9.28 17.31
C GLY A 12 15.81 10.26 16.70
N LEU A 13 15.12 9.89 15.63
CA LEU A 13 14.21 10.79 14.93
C LEU A 13 13.01 11.20 15.82
N GLY A 14 12.65 10.35 16.78
CA GLY A 14 11.57 10.58 17.74
C GLY A 14 11.95 11.34 19.01
N GLU A 15 13.15 11.92 19.11
CA GLU A 15 13.58 12.64 20.32
C GLU A 15 12.65 13.85 20.65
N VAL A 16 12.15 14.52 19.62
CA VAL A 16 11.18 15.62 19.77
C VAL A 16 9.75 15.05 19.81
N PRO A 17 8.96 15.32 20.87
CA PRO A 17 7.65 14.70 21.05
C PRO A 17 6.65 15.06 19.93
N GLU A 18 6.72 16.27 19.39
CA GLU A 18 5.88 16.72 18.27
C GLU A 18 6.16 15.94 16.98
N ASN A 19 7.45 15.73 16.66
CA ASN A 19 7.84 14.95 15.49
C ASN A 19 7.41 13.49 15.64
N LEU A 20 7.54 12.94 16.85
CA LEU A 20 7.13 11.59 17.16
C LEU A 20 5.63 11.41 16.94
N GLU A 21 4.78 12.35 17.35
CA GLU A 21 3.33 12.27 17.09
C GLU A 21 3.01 12.31 15.60
N ARG A 22 3.71 13.14 14.83
CA ARG A 22 3.57 13.20 13.38
C ARG A 22 4.04 11.93 12.69
N PHE A 23 5.11 11.29 13.17
CA PHE A 23 5.56 10.00 12.66
C PHE A 23 4.57 8.88 12.97
N LYS A 24 3.93 8.92 14.14
CA LYS A 24 2.86 7.99 14.52
C LYS A 24 1.64 8.11 13.59
N GLU A 25 1.24 9.33 13.25
CA GLU A 25 0.18 9.56 12.26
C GLU A 25 0.59 9.09 10.87
N SER A 26 1.79 9.47 10.43
CA SER A 26 2.31 9.12 9.10
C SER A 26 2.42 7.60 8.95
N GLU A 27 2.93 6.90 9.95
CA GLU A 27 3.01 5.43 9.97
C GLU A 27 1.64 4.79 9.75
N LEU A 28 0.61 5.24 10.47
CA LEU A 28 -0.75 4.74 10.33
C LEU A 28 -1.32 4.95 8.92
N ILE A 29 -1.12 6.13 8.35
CA ILE A 29 -1.62 6.43 6.99
C ILE A 29 -0.91 5.57 5.95
N HIS A 30 0.42 5.48 5.98
CA HIS A 30 1.17 4.63 5.05
C HIS A 30 0.81 3.15 5.22
N ALA A 31 0.66 2.67 6.45
CA ALA A 31 0.19 1.32 6.75
C ALA A 31 -1.19 1.04 6.15
N ARG A 32 -2.16 1.95 6.30
CA ARG A 32 -3.51 1.81 5.74
C ARG A 32 -3.50 1.77 4.21
N TRP A 33 -2.75 2.68 3.57
CA TRP A 33 -2.56 2.65 2.12
C TRP A 33 -1.94 1.33 1.65
N ALA A 34 -0.91 0.84 2.33
CA ALA A 34 -0.27 -0.42 1.99
C ALA A 34 -1.22 -1.62 2.17
N MET A 35 -2.00 -1.65 3.26
CA MET A 35 -3.00 -2.71 3.49
C MET A 35 -4.09 -2.74 2.42
N LEU A 36 -4.45 -1.59 1.83
CA LEU A 36 -5.38 -1.52 0.70
C LEU A 36 -4.70 -1.83 -0.64
N ALA A 37 -3.45 -1.43 -0.82
CA ALA A 37 -2.70 -1.63 -2.06
C ALA A 37 -2.34 -3.09 -2.32
N VAL A 38 -1.88 -3.83 -1.29
CA VAL A 38 -1.46 -5.24 -1.43
C VAL A 38 -2.55 -6.13 -2.07
N PRO A 39 -3.80 -6.16 -1.59
CA PRO A 39 -4.85 -6.93 -2.25
C PRO A 39 -5.21 -6.37 -3.63
N GLY A 40 -5.12 -5.05 -3.84
CA GLY A 40 -5.30 -4.42 -5.14
C GLY A 40 -4.26 -4.84 -6.19
N VAL A 41 -3.07 -5.23 -5.77
CA VAL A 41 -2.04 -5.81 -6.65
C VAL A 41 -2.30 -7.29 -6.91
N LEU A 42 -2.58 -8.06 -5.85
CA LEU A 42 -2.66 -9.52 -5.93
C LEU A 42 -3.96 -10.05 -6.57
N ILE A 43 -5.11 -9.43 -6.27
CA ILE A 43 -6.42 -9.93 -6.73
C ILE A 43 -6.59 -9.82 -8.25
N PRO A 44 -6.32 -8.67 -8.91
CA PRO A 44 -6.46 -8.56 -10.35
C PRO A 44 -5.50 -9.48 -11.12
N GLU A 45 -4.30 -9.69 -10.59
CA GLU A 45 -3.33 -10.62 -11.16
C GLU A 45 -3.82 -12.08 -11.02
N ALA A 46 -4.35 -12.46 -9.86
CA ALA A 46 -4.90 -13.80 -9.63
C ALA A 46 -6.12 -14.10 -10.52
N LEU A 47 -6.94 -13.08 -10.82
CA LEU A 47 -8.09 -13.20 -11.72
C LEU A 47 -7.72 -13.12 -13.22
N GLY A 48 -6.45 -12.86 -13.54
CA GLY A 48 -5.96 -12.83 -14.92
C GLY A 48 -6.23 -11.53 -15.68
N TYR A 49 -6.58 -10.44 -14.99
CA TYR A 49 -6.83 -9.11 -15.61
C TYR A 49 -5.54 -8.33 -15.93
N GLY A 50 -4.38 -8.88 -15.58
CA GLY A 50 -3.07 -8.26 -15.78
C GLY A 50 -2.36 -7.97 -14.47
N ASN A 51 -1.05 -7.74 -14.56
CA ASN A 51 -0.26 -7.33 -13.42
C ASN A 51 -0.45 -5.82 -13.14
N TRP A 52 -0.12 -5.39 -11.93
CA TRP A 52 -0.30 -4.00 -11.50
C TRP A 52 0.42 -2.98 -12.40
N VAL A 53 1.53 -3.37 -13.03
CA VAL A 53 2.28 -2.54 -13.98
C VAL A 53 1.57 -2.45 -15.34
N SER A 54 1.07 -3.57 -15.88
CA SER A 54 0.35 -3.58 -17.16
C SER A 54 -0.99 -2.86 -17.06
N ALA A 55 -1.63 -2.94 -15.89
CA ALA A 55 -2.86 -2.22 -15.57
C ALA A 55 -2.71 -0.69 -15.64
N GLN A 56 -1.50 -0.14 -15.71
CA GLN A 56 -1.24 1.31 -15.87
C GLN A 56 -0.83 1.70 -17.30
N LYS A 57 -0.50 0.74 -18.18
CA LYS A 57 0.05 1.04 -19.52
C LYS A 57 -0.93 1.73 -20.47
N TRP A 58 -2.24 1.52 -20.27
CA TRP A 58 -3.28 2.19 -21.07
C TRP A 58 -3.20 3.72 -20.97
N ALA A 59 -2.68 4.25 -19.86
CA ALA A 59 -2.51 5.68 -19.64
C ALA A 59 -1.44 6.30 -20.57
N ALA A 60 -0.43 5.53 -20.97
CA ALA A 60 0.66 6.01 -21.81
C ALA A 60 0.30 6.06 -23.31
N THR A 61 -0.84 5.48 -23.71
CA THR A 61 -1.26 5.42 -25.12
C THR A 61 -2.25 6.53 -25.44
N PRO A 62 -2.07 7.29 -26.55
CA PRO A 62 -3.05 8.31 -26.96
C PRO A 62 -4.43 7.68 -27.21
N GLY A 63 -5.45 8.17 -26.51
CA GLY A 63 -6.81 7.61 -26.59
C GLY A 63 -7.02 6.31 -25.81
N GLY A 64 -6.07 5.90 -24.96
CA GLY A 64 -6.22 4.75 -24.09
C GLY A 64 -7.39 4.91 -23.11
N GLN A 65 -8.13 3.82 -22.92
CA GLN A 65 -9.29 3.75 -22.05
C GLN A 65 -9.04 2.68 -20.97
N ALA A 66 -9.29 3.02 -19.71
CA ALA A 66 -9.22 2.07 -18.62
C ALA A 66 -10.28 0.97 -18.77
N THR A 67 -9.88 -0.27 -18.54
CA THR A 67 -10.79 -1.42 -18.48
C THR A 67 -10.91 -1.91 -17.04
N TYR A 68 -12.13 -2.01 -16.52
CA TYR A 68 -12.40 -2.58 -15.21
C TYR A 68 -13.08 -3.93 -15.37
N LEU A 69 -12.45 -5.00 -14.86
CA LEU A 69 -12.89 -6.39 -15.04
C LEU A 69 -13.12 -6.78 -16.51
N GLY A 70 -12.32 -6.21 -17.43
CA GLY A 70 -12.44 -6.42 -18.88
C GLY A 70 -13.44 -5.51 -19.59
N ASN A 71 -14.21 -4.69 -18.87
CA ASN A 71 -15.18 -3.78 -19.45
C ASN A 71 -14.60 -2.36 -19.61
N PRO A 72 -14.71 -1.73 -20.80
CA PRO A 72 -14.22 -0.37 -21.02
C PRO A 72 -15.08 0.64 -20.27
N VAL A 73 -14.45 1.47 -19.45
CA VAL A 73 -15.15 2.44 -18.61
C VAL A 73 -15.40 3.73 -19.41
N PRO A 74 -16.63 4.24 -19.55
CA PRO A 74 -16.93 5.40 -20.40
C PRO A 74 -16.17 6.69 -20.02
N TRP A 75 -15.91 6.89 -18.72
CA TRP A 75 -15.08 7.97 -18.18
C TRP A 75 -13.60 7.56 -17.99
N GLY A 76 -13.17 6.48 -18.64
CA GLY A 76 -11.87 5.85 -18.49
C GLY A 76 -10.71 6.57 -19.18
N THR A 77 -10.89 7.83 -19.57
CA THR A 77 -9.84 8.62 -20.24
C THR A 77 -8.93 9.27 -19.20
N LEU A 78 -7.64 9.35 -19.52
CA LEU A 78 -6.61 9.84 -18.58
C LEU A 78 -6.93 11.22 -17.98
N PRO A 79 -7.32 12.26 -18.77
CA PRO A 79 -7.59 13.57 -18.20
C PRO A 79 -8.77 13.59 -17.24
N VAL A 80 -9.81 12.79 -17.51
CA VAL A 80 -11.01 12.72 -16.67
C VAL A 80 -10.70 12.02 -15.36
N ILE A 81 -10.02 10.87 -15.41
CA ILE A 81 -9.62 10.14 -14.19
C ILE A 81 -8.70 11.01 -13.33
N LEU A 82 -7.70 11.65 -13.92
CA LEU A 82 -6.75 12.50 -13.20
C LEU A 82 -7.44 13.70 -12.53
N ALA A 83 -8.37 14.36 -13.22
CA ALA A 83 -9.12 15.47 -12.65
C ALA A 83 -10.01 15.03 -11.48
N VAL A 84 -10.72 13.90 -11.64
CA VAL A 84 -11.57 13.34 -10.58
C VAL A 84 -10.73 12.91 -9.38
N GLU A 85 -9.61 12.23 -9.61
CA GLU A 85 -8.66 11.81 -8.57
C GLU A 85 -8.11 13.01 -7.81
N PHE A 86 -7.63 14.04 -8.52
CA PHE A 86 -7.09 15.23 -7.90
C PHE A 86 -8.13 15.93 -7.01
N ILE A 87 -9.34 16.15 -7.52
CA ILE A 87 -10.40 16.83 -6.74
C ILE A 87 -10.80 15.99 -5.53
N ALA A 88 -10.99 14.68 -5.70
CA ALA A 88 -11.43 13.79 -4.63
C ALA A 88 -10.38 13.65 -3.52
N ILE A 89 -9.12 13.37 -3.88
CA ILE A 89 -8.03 13.20 -2.92
C ILE A 89 -7.66 14.54 -2.28
N ALA A 90 -7.58 15.63 -3.04
CA ALA A 90 -7.29 16.95 -2.46
C ALA A 90 -8.37 17.37 -1.45
N PHE A 91 -9.65 17.12 -1.74
CA PHE A 91 -10.73 17.39 -0.79
C PHE A 91 -10.61 16.50 0.45
N ALA A 92 -10.44 15.19 0.28
CA ALA A 92 -10.35 14.25 1.39
C ALA A 92 -9.14 14.54 2.31
N GLU A 93 -7.98 14.84 1.73
CA GLU A 93 -6.77 15.18 2.49
C GLU A 93 -6.86 16.57 3.14
N SER A 94 -7.51 17.54 2.48
CA SER A 94 -7.76 18.85 3.06
C SER A 94 -8.66 18.76 4.30
N GLN A 95 -9.72 17.95 4.25
CA GLN A 95 -10.57 17.69 5.42
C GLN A 95 -9.79 17.04 6.56
N ARG A 96 -8.93 16.06 6.26
CA ARG A 96 -8.06 15.43 7.27
C ARG A 96 -7.12 16.45 7.91
N ASN A 97 -6.51 17.34 7.12
CA ASN A 97 -5.56 18.32 7.63
C ASN A 97 -6.24 19.45 8.41
N GLY A 98 -7.55 19.64 8.24
CA GLY A 98 -8.35 20.60 8.99
C GLY A 98 -8.65 20.18 10.44
N GLU A 99 -8.43 18.90 10.79
CA GLU A 99 -8.60 18.41 12.17
C GLU A 99 -7.34 18.74 13.01
N SER A 100 -7.55 19.39 14.16
CA SER A 100 -6.48 19.81 15.08
C SER A 100 -6.17 18.78 16.17
N ASP A 101 -7.09 17.85 16.44
CA ASP A 101 -6.91 16.85 17.48
C ASP A 101 -6.03 15.66 16.98
N PRO A 102 -4.85 15.45 17.57
CA PRO A 102 -3.92 14.40 17.13
C PRO A 102 -4.51 13.00 17.30
N GLU A 103 -5.37 12.75 18.29
CA GLU A 103 -5.96 11.43 18.47
C GLU A 103 -7.02 11.13 17.40
N LYS A 104 -7.85 12.12 17.07
CA LYS A 104 -8.87 11.98 16.01
C LYS A 104 -8.24 11.89 14.61
N ARG A 105 -7.10 12.56 14.37
CA ARG A 105 -6.33 12.39 13.13
C ARG A 105 -5.89 10.94 12.90
N LYS A 106 -5.53 10.23 13.98
CA LYS A 106 -5.12 8.81 13.94
C LYS A 106 -6.32 7.86 13.92
N TYR A 107 -7.29 8.10 14.80
CA TYR A 107 -8.47 7.26 15.04
C TYR A 107 -9.74 8.13 15.10
N PRO A 108 -10.32 8.52 13.95
CA PRO A 108 -11.44 9.45 13.92
C PRO A 108 -12.73 8.88 14.51
N GLY A 109 -12.92 7.55 14.49
CA GLY A 109 -14.12 6.90 15.00
C GLY A 109 -15.40 7.38 14.32
N GLY A 110 -16.55 7.23 14.99
CA GLY A 110 -17.83 7.76 14.51
C GLY A 110 -18.26 7.17 13.17
N ALA A 111 -18.31 8.00 12.12
CA ALA A 111 -18.69 7.57 10.77
C ALA A 111 -17.74 6.51 10.18
N PHE A 112 -16.47 6.48 10.63
CA PHE A 112 -15.46 5.51 10.20
C PHE A 112 -15.49 4.21 11.01
N ASP A 113 -16.37 4.11 12.02
CA ASP A 113 -16.63 2.88 12.77
C ASP A 113 -18.15 2.64 12.89
N PRO A 114 -18.83 2.30 11.76
CA PRO A 114 -20.28 2.10 11.75
C PRO A 114 -20.71 0.89 12.60
N MET A 115 -19.81 -0.07 12.84
CA MET A 115 -20.07 -1.27 13.63
C MET A 115 -19.73 -1.10 15.12
N GLY A 116 -19.16 0.04 15.52
CA GLY A 116 -18.91 0.37 16.92
C GLY A 116 -17.84 -0.50 17.60
N PHE A 117 -16.90 -1.07 16.84
CA PHE A 117 -15.82 -1.90 17.39
C PHE A 117 -14.88 -1.13 18.32
N SER A 118 -14.88 0.20 18.24
CA SER A 118 -14.12 1.10 19.12
C SER A 118 -14.68 1.21 20.54
N LYS A 119 -15.92 0.76 20.80
CA LYS A 119 -16.55 0.86 22.14
C LYS A 119 -16.25 -0.31 23.07
N GLY A 120 -15.61 -1.37 22.58
CA GLY A 120 -15.25 -2.56 23.36
C GLY A 120 -13.91 -2.42 24.09
N ALA A 121 -13.70 -3.26 25.12
CA ALA A 121 -12.47 -3.32 25.91
C ALA A 121 -11.19 -3.71 25.11
N ASN A 122 -11.33 -4.11 23.84
CA ASN A 122 -10.24 -4.61 23.00
C ASN A 122 -9.66 -3.56 22.02
N LEU A 123 -9.97 -2.27 22.19
CA LEU A 123 -9.52 -1.23 21.26
C LEU A 123 -7.99 -1.16 21.11
N GLU A 124 -7.25 -1.31 22.20
CA GLU A 124 -5.77 -1.34 22.15
C GLU A 124 -5.24 -2.57 21.39
N GLU A 125 -5.88 -3.73 21.58
CA GLU A 125 -5.52 -4.95 20.85
C GLU A 125 -5.80 -4.80 19.34
N LEU A 126 -6.92 -4.17 18.97
CA LEU A 126 -7.27 -3.90 17.58
C LEU A 126 -6.29 -2.93 16.93
N LYS A 127 -5.90 -1.85 17.62
CA LYS A 127 -4.84 -0.92 17.16
C LYS A 127 -3.52 -1.65 16.94
N LEU A 128 -3.17 -2.59 17.83
CA LEU A 128 -1.95 -3.38 17.70
C LEU A 128 -2.01 -4.36 16.52
N LYS A 129 -3.16 -4.98 16.27
CA LYS A 129 -3.38 -5.82 15.08
C LYS A 129 -3.28 -4.99 13.79
N GLU A 130 -3.84 -3.79 13.78
CA GLU A 130 -3.74 -2.87 12.65
C GLU A 130 -2.29 -2.53 12.33
N ILE A 131 -1.50 -2.12 13.32
CA ILE A 131 -0.10 -1.73 13.07
C ILE A 131 0.78 -2.89 12.65
N LYS A 132 0.57 -4.10 13.18
CA LYS A 132 1.33 -5.28 12.78
C LYS A 132 1.06 -5.68 11.33
N ASN A 133 -0.22 -5.71 10.95
CA ASN A 133 -0.59 -5.98 9.56
C ASN A 133 -0.15 -4.85 8.62
N GLY A 134 -0.23 -3.59 9.09
CA GLY A 134 0.24 -2.41 8.40
C GLY A 134 1.73 -2.45 8.06
N ARG A 135 2.58 -2.71 9.06
CA ARG A 135 4.03 -2.86 8.87
C ARG A 135 4.36 -4.04 7.94
N LEU A 136 3.66 -5.16 8.10
CA LEU A 136 3.81 -6.31 7.20
C LEU A 136 3.45 -5.95 5.75
N ALA A 137 2.35 -5.22 5.55
CA ALA A 137 1.91 -4.77 4.23
C ALA A 137 2.90 -3.79 3.58
N LEU A 138 3.51 -2.89 4.36
CA LEU A 138 4.54 -1.98 3.87
C LEU A 138 5.78 -2.75 3.36
N VAL A 139 6.22 -3.76 4.12
CA VAL A 139 7.33 -4.62 3.70
C VAL A 139 6.95 -5.43 2.45
N ALA A 140 5.73 -5.96 2.37
CA ALA A 140 5.25 -6.67 1.20
C ALA A 140 5.23 -5.77 -0.06
N PHE A 141 4.72 -4.54 0.07
CA PHE A 141 4.69 -3.59 -1.03
C PHE A 141 6.09 -3.18 -1.50
N LEU A 142 7.03 -2.97 -0.57
CA LEU A 142 8.44 -2.76 -0.91
C LEU A 142 9.02 -3.96 -1.68
N GLY A 143 8.68 -5.18 -1.27
CA GLY A 143 9.03 -6.41 -1.98
C GLY A 143 8.49 -6.43 -3.40
N PHE A 144 7.24 -6.05 -3.62
CA PHE A 144 6.63 -5.97 -4.96
C PHE A 144 7.34 -4.96 -5.86
N ALA A 145 7.72 -3.80 -5.32
CA ALA A 145 8.46 -2.78 -6.07
C ALA A 145 9.86 -3.30 -6.48
N ILE A 146 10.61 -3.90 -5.55
CA ILE A 146 11.94 -4.45 -5.83
C ILE A 146 11.85 -5.59 -6.86
N GLN A 147 10.87 -6.48 -6.71
CA GLN A 147 10.65 -7.58 -7.65
C GLN A 147 10.28 -7.08 -9.05
N ALA A 148 9.43 -6.06 -9.16
CA ALA A 148 9.06 -5.49 -10.45
C ALA A 148 10.25 -4.77 -11.14
N ILE A 149 11.18 -4.20 -10.37
CA ILE A 149 12.42 -3.62 -10.91
C ILE A 149 13.38 -4.73 -11.37
N ALA A 150 13.56 -5.76 -10.55
CA ALA A 150 14.47 -6.86 -10.84
C ALA A 150 13.99 -7.73 -12.01
N TYR A 151 12.68 -7.90 -12.15
CA TYR A 151 12.02 -8.65 -13.23
C TYR A 151 10.97 -7.78 -13.92
N PRO A 152 11.38 -6.89 -14.85
CA PRO A 152 10.49 -5.96 -15.52
C PRO A 152 9.33 -6.67 -16.22
N GLY A 153 8.11 -6.22 -15.93
CA GLY A 153 6.90 -6.72 -16.58
C GLY A 153 6.33 -8.03 -16.01
N THR A 154 6.92 -8.57 -14.94
CA THR A 154 6.35 -9.68 -14.17
C THR A 154 5.49 -9.18 -13.01
N GLY A 155 4.49 -9.97 -12.62
CA GLY A 155 3.72 -9.73 -11.41
C GLY A 155 4.27 -10.47 -10.18
N PRO A 156 3.96 -10.02 -8.95
CA PRO A 156 4.35 -10.73 -7.74
C PRO A 156 3.90 -12.21 -7.67
N LEU A 157 2.72 -12.55 -8.23
CA LEU A 157 2.22 -13.91 -8.22
C LEU A 157 2.94 -14.78 -9.26
N GLU A 158 3.30 -14.22 -10.41
CA GLU A 158 4.17 -14.88 -11.39
C GLU A 158 5.55 -15.19 -10.81
N ASN A 159 6.15 -14.24 -10.07
CA ASN A 159 7.42 -14.44 -9.39
C ASN A 159 7.33 -15.52 -8.30
N LEU A 160 6.21 -15.57 -7.56
CA LEU A 160 5.96 -16.65 -6.61
C LEU A 160 5.85 -18.01 -7.30
N LYS A 161 5.12 -18.11 -8.42
CA LYS A 161 5.02 -19.35 -9.20
C LYS A 161 6.39 -19.81 -9.70
N THR A 162 7.22 -18.88 -10.15
CA THR A 162 8.58 -19.15 -10.64
C THR A 162 9.49 -19.67 -9.53
N HIS A 163 9.39 -19.10 -8.33
CA HIS A 163 10.09 -19.60 -7.16
C HIS A 163 9.60 -20.99 -6.72
N LEU A 164 8.27 -21.22 -6.73
CA LEU A 164 7.69 -22.53 -6.39
C LEU A 164 8.05 -23.62 -7.39
N ALA A 165 8.25 -23.28 -8.66
CA ALA A 165 8.67 -24.23 -9.69
C ALA A 165 10.07 -24.79 -9.42
N ASP A 166 11.02 -23.94 -9.02
CA ASP A 166 12.39 -24.34 -8.66
C ASP A 166 12.92 -23.54 -7.46
N PRO A 167 12.60 -23.94 -6.21
CA PRO A 167 12.93 -23.15 -5.02
C PRO A 167 14.42 -22.92 -4.81
N TRP A 168 15.25 -23.90 -5.21
CA TRP A 168 16.70 -23.86 -5.00
C TRP A 168 17.45 -23.07 -6.08
N HIS A 169 16.83 -22.85 -7.24
CA HIS A 169 17.47 -22.20 -8.37
C HIS A 169 16.89 -20.82 -8.64
N ASN A 170 15.61 -20.57 -8.37
CA ASN A 170 14.94 -19.30 -8.65
C ASN A 170 14.82 -18.46 -7.39
N THR A 171 15.94 -17.94 -6.88
CA THR A 171 16.00 -17.14 -5.64
C THR A 171 16.62 -15.76 -5.90
N ILE A 172 16.43 -14.82 -4.97
CA ILE A 172 17.06 -13.48 -4.98
C ILE A 172 18.58 -13.51 -5.20
N ALA A 173 19.24 -14.62 -4.84
CA ALA A 173 20.67 -14.85 -5.06
C ALA A 173 21.10 -14.67 -6.53
N ASN A 174 20.24 -15.01 -7.50
CA ASN A 174 20.57 -14.85 -8.93
C ASN A 174 20.63 -13.38 -9.36
N ILE A 175 19.89 -12.51 -8.68
CA ILE A 175 19.91 -11.07 -8.94
C ILE A 175 21.10 -10.43 -8.24
N LEU A 176 21.39 -10.86 -6.99
CA LEU A 176 22.51 -10.34 -6.21
C LEU A 176 23.87 -10.77 -6.76
N ILE A 177 23.96 -11.99 -7.30
CA ILE A 177 25.16 -12.54 -7.93
C ILE A 177 24.78 -12.99 -9.34
N PRO A 178 24.87 -12.10 -10.35
CA PRO A 178 24.47 -12.42 -11.71
C PRO A 178 25.41 -13.46 -12.32
N ARG A 179 24.95 -14.71 -12.44
CA ARG A 179 25.67 -15.80 -13.13
C ARG A 179 25.79 -15.61 -14.65
N SER A 180 25.04 -14.68 -15.25
CA SER A 180 25.08 -14.40 -16.69
C SER A 180 26.33 -13.60 -17.13
N VAL A 181 27.13 -13.11 -16.17
CA VAL A 181 28.33 -12.30 -16.42
C VAL A 181 29.62 -13.05 -16.02
N LEU A 182 29.50 -14.27 -15.48
CA LEU A 182 30.59 -15.21 -15.22
C LEU A 182 30.65 -16.25 -16.33
#